data_AF-A0A433PHN2-F1
#
_entry.id   AF-A0A433PHN2-F1
#
_cell.length_a   1.000
_cell.length_b   1.000
_cell.length_c   1.000
_cell.angle_alpha   90.00
_cell.angle_beta   90.00
_cell.angle_gamma   90.00
#
_symmetry.space_group_name_H-M   'P 1'
#
loop_
_entity.id
_entity.type
_entity.pdbx_description
1 polymer ?
#
loop_
_entity_poly.entity_id
_entity_poly.type
_entity_poly.pdbx_seq_one_letter_code
_entity_poly.pdbx_strand_id
1 'polypeptide(L)'
;MLLQSSGAEITTELDKIHVHIIPYNSLAFTKKNFRRGGFADIHLGSLENRRVAVKAQLKQAGDIIQEVRILSMVANHRNIVEFLGITR
;
A
#
# COMPACT_ATOMS: atom_id res chain seq x y z
N MET A 1 17.98 18.80 5.30
CA MET A 1 18.49 17.42 5.30
C MET A 1 17.32 16.52 5.67
N LEU A 2 16.59 16.00 4.68
CA LEU A 2 15.41 15.15 4.93
C LEU A 2 15.92 13.76 5.30
N LEU A 3 15.74 13.39 6.57
CA LEU A 3 15.98 12.05 7.05
C LEU A 3 15.09 11.11 6.22
N GLN A 4 15.72 10.25 5.43
CA GLN A 4 15.07 9.08 4.88
C GLN A 4 14.64 8.25 6.08
N SER A 5 13.35 8.30 6.44
CA SER A 5 12.77 7.38 7.41
C SER A 5 13.13 5.96 6.97
N SER A 6 13.95 5.30 7.77
CA SER A 6 14.41 3.94 7.48
C SER A 6 13.20 3.03 7.32
N GLY A 7 13.25 2.01 6.46
CA GLY A 7 12.13 1.06 6.28
C GLY A 7 11.66 0.40 7.60
N ALA A 8 12.53 0.36 8.61
CA ALA A 8 12.20 -0.06 9.97
C ALA A 8 11.17 0.86 10.66
N GLU A 9 11.29 2.18 10.49
CA GLU A 9 10.39 3.17 11.08
C GLU A 9 8.97 3.06 10.49
N ILE A 10 8.87 2.84 9.17
CA ILE A 10 7.59 2.57 8.49
C ILE A 10 6.94 1.32 9.05
N THR A 11 7.73 0.26 9.24
CA THR A 11 7.23 -1.02 9.75
C THR A 11 6.64 -0.85 11.15
N THR A 12 7.36 -0.15 12.05
CA THR A 12 6.90 0.12 13.41
C THR A 12 5.63 0.97 13.45
N GLU A 13 5.49 1.97 12.58
CA GLU A 13 4.26 2.77 12.53
C GLU A 13 3.07 1.97 11.97
N LEU A 14 3.28 1.13 10.96
CA LEU A 14 2.24 0.25 10.43
C LEU A 14 1.78 -0.78 11.46
N ASP A 15 2.68 -1.31 12.30
CA ASP A 15 2.33 -2.23 13.39
C ASP A 15 1.32 -1.60 14.39
N LYS A 16 1.41 -0.28 14.62
CA LYS A 16 0.49 0.44 15.52
C LYS A 16 -0.93 0.58 14.93
N ILE A 17 -1.08 0.52 13.61
CA ILE A 17 -2.33 0.82 12.90
C ILE A 17 -3.21 -0.44 12.74
N HIS A 18 -2.78 -1.62 13.21
CA HIS A 18 -3.49 -2.90 13.06
C HIS A 18 -3.92 -3.18 11.61
N VAL A 19 -2.99 -2.97 10.69
CA VAL A 19 -3.23 -3.14 9.25
C VAL A 19 -3.09 -4.60 8.84
N HIS A 20 -3.88 -5.02 7.86
CA HIS A 20 -3.73 -6.36 7.29
C HIS A 20 -2.44 -6.42 6.46
N ILE A 21 -1.50 -7.28 6.85
CA ILE A 21 -0.24 -7.51 6.13
C ILE A 21 -0.45 -8.60 5.10
N ILE A 22 -0.24 -8.27 3.83
CA ILE A 22 -0.33 -9.19 2.70
C ILE A 22 1.09 -9.64 2.33
N PRO A 23 1.42 -10.94 2.40
CA PRO A 23 2.72 -11.43 1.97
C PRO A 23 3.00 -11.08 0.50
N TYR A 24 4.18 -10.52 0.19
CA TYR A 24 4.50 -10.12 -1.19
C TYR A 24 4.32 -11.27 -2.19
N ASN A 25 4.67 -12.49 -1.79
CA ASN A 25 4.60 -13.69 -2.63
C ASN A 25 3.16 -14.18 -2.90
N SER A 26 2.16 -13.69 -2.16
CA SER A 26 0.75 -13.99 -2.48
C SER A 26 0.19 -13.08 -3.58
N LEU A 27 0.91 -12.01 -3.95
CA LEU A 27 0.54 -11.10 -5.02
C LEU A 27 1.08 -11.59 -6.37
N ALA A 28 0.19 -12.07 -7.23
CA ALA A 28 0.52 -12.40 -8.61
C ALA A 28 0.42 -11.14 -9.48
N PHE A 29 1.56 -10.47 -9.73
CA PHE A 29 1.60 -9.28 -10.60
C PHE A 29 1.35 -9.64 -12.06
N THR A 30 0.28 -9.13 -12.63
CA THR A 30 -0.07 -9.31 -14.05
C THR A 30 0.56 -8.24 -14.93
N LYS A 31 0.74 -7.02 -14.42
CA LYS A 31 1.44 -5.95 -15.12
C LYS A 31 2.12 -4.99 -14.15
N LYS A 32 3.45 -4.90 -14.21
CA LYS A 32 4.22 -3.92 -13.43
C LYS A 32 4.26 -2.56 -14.14
N ASN A 33 4.30 -1.47 -13.37
CA ASN A 33 4.38 -0.09 -13.87
C ASN A 33 3.26 0.22 -14.87
N PHE A 34 2.05 -0.28 -14.60
CA PHE A 34 0.90 -0.12 -15.50
C PHE A 34 0.54 1.36 -15.69
N ARG A 35 0.61 2.15 -14.60
CA ARG A 35 0.53 3.60 -14.64
C ARG A 35 1.61 4.18 -13.73
N ARG A 36 2.21 5.28 -14.18
CA ARG A 36 3.17 6.05 -13.38
C ARG A 36 2.56 7.41 -13.04
N GLY A 37 2.71 7.83 -11.80
CA GLY A 37 2.36 9.17 -11.34
C GLY A 37 3.59 9.90 -10.80
N GLY A 38 3.41 11.16 -10.39
CA GLY A 38 4.50 11.95 -9.79
C GLY A 38 5.00 11.39 -8.45
N PHE A 39 4.20 10.56 -7.78
CA PHE A 39 4.48 10.08 -6.42
C PHE A 39 4.53 8.55 -6.30
N ALA A 40 3.88 7.81 -7.21
CA ALA A 40 3.71 6.37 -7.10
C ALA A 40 3.60 5.71 -8.47
N ASP A 41 4.00 4.44 -8.55
CA ASP A 41 3.67 3.55 -9.65
C ASP A 41 2.52 2.63 -9.24
N ILE A 42 1.60 2.37 -10.17
CA ILE A 42 0.51 1.41 -9.98
C ILE A 42 0.81 0.16 -10.78
N HIS A 43 0.82 -0.97 -10.10
CA HIS A 43 0.86 -2.31 -10.69
C HIS A 43 -0.53 -2.93 -10.70
N LEU A 44 -0.79 -3.79 -11.68
CA LEU A 44 -1.95 -4.68 -11.68
C LEU A 44 -1.53 -6.05 -11.15
N GLY A 45 -2.38 -6.65 -10.32
CA GLY A 45 -2.13 -7.98 -9.78
C GLY A 45 -3.40 -8.76 -9.47
N SER A 46 -3.19 -9.95 -8.94
CA SER A 46 -4.23 -10.83 -8.40
C SER A 46 -3.85 -11.25 -6.99
N LEU A 47 -4.80 -11.19 -6.07
CA LEU A 47 -4.72 -11.67 -4.69
C LEU A 47 -5.91 -12.61 -4.48
N GLU A 48 -5.68 -13.90 -4.21
CA GLU A 48 -6.78 -14.87 -3.98
C GLU A 48 -7.85 -14.85 -5.10
N ASN A 49 -7.40 -14.81 -6.37
CA ASN A 49 -8.25 -14.68 -7.57
C ASN A 49 -9.02 -13.35 -7.69
N ARG A 50 -8.84 -12.40 -6.78
CA ARG A 50 -9.36 -11.04 -6.88
C ARG A 50 -8.37 -10.15 -7.62
N ARG A 51 -8.84 -9.44 -8.64
CA ARG A 51 -8.03 -8.40 -9.32
C ARG A 51 -7.80 -7.23 -8.37
N VAL A 52 -6.54 -6.82 -8.23
CA VAL A 52 -6.12 -5.75 -7.33
C VAL A 52 -5.21 -4.73 -8.03
N ALA A 53 -5.24 -3.50 -7.53
CA ALA A 53 -4.24 -2.48 -7.85
C ALA A 53 -3.25 -2.40 -6.69
N VAL A 54 -1.95 -2.45 -7.00
CA VAL A 54 -0.87 -2.32 -6.00
C VAL A 54 -0.15 -1.01 -6.23
N LYS A 55 -0.24 -0.10 -5.27
CA LYS A 55 0.45 1.19 -5.31
C LYS A 55 1.84 1.03 -4.70
N ALA A 56 2.88 1.18 -5.51
CA ALA A 56 4.27 1.20 -5.06
C ALA A 56 4.74 2.65 -4.93
N GLN A 57 5.05 3.06 -3.70
CA GLN A 57 5.65 4.36 -3.39
C GLN A 57 7.06 4.17 -2.85
N LEU A 58 8.02 4.87 -3.44
CA LEU A 58 9.44 4.73 -3.09
C LEU A 58 10.01 5.94 -2.34
N LYS A 59 9.28 7.07 -2.24
CA LYS A 59 9.90 8.34 -1.87
C LYS A 59 9.37 9.07 -0.64
N GLN A 60 8.27 8.65 -0.02
CA GLN A 60 7.73 9.36 1.14
C GLN A 60 7.02 8.39 2.09
N ALA A 61 7.73 7.93 3.11
CA ALA A 61 7.26 7.04 4.16
C ALA A 61 5.97 7.54 4.84
N GLY A 62 5.95 8.83 5.19
CA GLY A 62 4.82 9.47 5.87
C GLY A 62 3.53 9.41 5.06
N ASP A 63 3.60 9.61 3.75
CA ASP A 63 2.45 9.55 2.85
C ASP A 63 1.80 8.15 2.87
N ILE A 64 2.62 7.10 2.86
CA ILE A 64 2.15 5.71 2.93
C ILE A 64 1.42 5.47 4.26
N ILE A 65 2.02 5.87 5.38
CA ILE A 65 1.44 5.68 6.72
C ILE A 65 0.11 6.43 6.85
N GLN A 66 0.05 7.67 6.36
CA GLN A 66 -1.16 8.49 6.43
C GLN A 66 -2.28 7.91 5.55
N GLU A 67 -1.97 7.51 4.32
CA GLU A 67 -2.94 6.90 3.41
C GLU A 67 -3.50 5.60 3.98
N VAL A 68 -2.63 4.72 4.48
CA VAL A 68 -3.02 3.46 5.11
C VAL A 68 -3.88 3.72 6.35
N ARG A 69 -3.52 4.69 7.20
CA ARG A 69 -4.31 5.05 8.40
C ARG A 69 -5.72 5.52 8.04
N ILE A 70 -5.85 6.38 7.04
CA ILE A 70 -7.16 6.89 6.61
C ILE A 70 -7.99 5.73 6.06
N LEU A 71 -7.41 4.94 5.15
CA LEU A 71 -8.11 3.85 4.49
C LEU A 71 -8.46 2.70 5.44
N SER A 72 -7.66 2.45 6.48
CA SER A 72 -7.97 1.43 7.50
C SER A 72 -9.08 1.85 8.45
N MET A 73 -9.31 3.17 8.63
CA MET A 73 -10.41 3.70 9.44
C MET A 73 -11.73 3.77 8.68
N VAL A 74 -11.67 3.88 7.35
CA VAL A 74 -12.86 3.93 6.51
C VAL A 74 -13.39 2.51 6.29
N ALA A 75 -14.51 2.18 6.94
CA ALA A 75 -15.25 0.96 6.66
C ALA A 75 -15.72 0.91 5.19
N ASN A 76 -16.10 -0.27 4.71
CA ASN A 76 -16.47 -0.50 3.31
C ASN A 76 -17.60 0.45 2.87
N HIS A 77 -17.29 1.37 1.95
CA HIS A 77 -18.21 2.38 1.46
C HIS A 77 -18.21 2.42 -0.06
N ARG A 78 -19.40 2.43 -0.69
CA ARG A 78 -19.56 2.31 -2.15
C ARG A 78 -18.82 3.35 -3.02
N ASN A 79 -18.45 4.49 -2.45
CA ASN A 79 -17.77 5.59 -3.14
C ASN A 79 -16.30 5.75 -2.72
N ILE A 80 -15.77 4.83 -1.92
CA ILE A 80 -14.37 4.85 -1.46
C ILE A 80 -13.76 3.50 -1.83
N VAL A 81 -12.52 3.52 -2.31
CA VAL A 81 -11.82 2.29 -2.67
C VAL A 81 -11.63 1.39 -1.46
N GLU A 82 -11.88 0.10 -1.63
CA GLU A 82 -11.61 -0.88 -0.59
C GLU A 82 -10.11 -1.09 -0.42
N PHE A 83 -9.63 -0.88 0.80
CA PHE A 83 -8.25 -1.15 1.16
C PHE A 83 -8.11 -2.55 1.73
N LEU A 84 -7.36 -3.40 1.03
CA LEU A 84 -7.20 -4.81 1.38
C LEU A 84 -6.04 -5.08 2.34
N GLY A 85 -5.04 -4.19 2.35
CA GLY A 85 -3.84 -4.34 3.15
C GLY A 85 -2.61 -3.74 2.49
N ILE A 86 -1.47 -3.97 3.14
CA ILE A 86 -0.15 -3.52 2.70
C ILE A 86 0.83 -4.69 2.68
N THR A 87 1.76 -4.65 1.74
CA THR A 87 2.87 -5.59 1.66
C THR A 87 4.14 -4.98 2.22
N ARG A 88 4.92 -5.81 2.91
CA ARG A 88 6.28 -5.52 3.39
C ARG A 88 7.31 -6.10 2.44
#